data_AF-A0A958C1I4-F1
#
_entry.id   AF-A0A958C1I4-F1
#
_cell.length_a   1.000
_cell.length_b   1.000
_cell.length_c   1.000
_cell.angle_alpha   90.00
_cell.angle_beta   90.00
_cell.angle_gamma   90.00
#
_symmetry.space_group_name_H-M   'P 1'
#
loop_
_entity.id
_entity.type
_entity.pdbx_description
1 polymer ?
#
loop_
_entity_poly.entity_id
_entity_poly.type
_entity_poly.pdbx_seq_one_letter_code
_entity_poly.pdbx_strand_id
1 'polypeptide(L)'
;MEVQELLALYDLEERIKAEWPNSEREEAGPVIRHLQGDTAAVRESCFIAYSRLDADTADRVIQEQIDYGRGQGIKVAWKLYEHDQPADLNARLLLHGFTGDEPESIMALDLGEAPAALLQPVHMDIRRIHDPELLSDVEAVEQA
;
A
#
# COMPACT_ATOMS: atom_id res chain seq x y z
N MET A 1 -21.88 2.40 -7.87
CA MET A 1 -21.36 2.67 -6.51
C MET A 1 -20.84 4.10 -6.51
N GLU A 2 -21.12 4.88 -5.48
CA GLU A 2 -20.59 6.26 -5.39
C GLU A 2 -19.08 6.22 -5.15
N VAL A 3 -18.34 7.23 -5.61
CA VAL A 3 -16.85 7.25 -5.51
C VAL A 3 -16.38 7.13 -4.06
N GLN A 4 -17.05 7.79 -3.12
CA GLN A 4 -16.71 7.70 -1.70
C GLN A 4 -16.90 6.30 -1.13
N GLU A 5 -17.92 5.55 -1.59
CA GLU A 5 -18.14 4.17 -1.17
C GLU A 5 -17.04 3.26 -1.73
N LEU A 6 -16.63 3.48 -2.98
CA LEU A 6 -15.52 2.77 -3.60
C LEU A 6 -14.20 3.02 -2.85
N LEU A 7 -13.89 4.28 -2.52
CA LEU A 7 -12.68 4.63 -1.77
C LEU A 7 -12.70 4.02 -0.36
N ALA A 8 -13.84 4.05 0.34
CA ALA A 8 -13.97 3.43 1.64
C ALA A 8 -13.81 1.89 1.59
N LEU A 9 -14.32 1.26 0.53
CA LEU A 9 -14.14 -0.17 0.30
C LEU A 9 -12.68 -0.50 -0.02
N TYR A 10 -12.03 0.30 -0.87
CA TYR A 10 -10.60 0.17 -1.18
C TYR A 10 -9.77 0.30 0.10
N ASP A 11 -10.02 1.31 0.93
CA ASP A 11 -9.33 1.47 2.21
C ASP A 11 -9.54 0.27 3.13
N LEU A 12 -10.76 -0.27 3.18
CA LEU A 12 -11.06 -1.42 4.01
C LEU A 12 -10.32 -2.67 3.56
N GLU A 13 -10.40 -3.03 2.27
CA GLU A 13 -9.90 -4.31 1.76
C GLU A 13 -8.41 -4.26 1.43
N GLU A 14 -7.92 -3.18 0.80
CA GLU A 14 -6.54 -3.09 0.28
C GLU A 14 -5.57 -2.38 1.25
N ARG A 15 -6.06 -1.68 2.27
CA ARG A 15 -5.20 -0.92 3.20
C ARG A 15 -5.34 -1.34 4.66
N ILE A 16 -6.56 -1.56 5.12
CA ILE A 16 -6.85 -1.90 6.53
C ILE A 16 -6.73 -3.41 6.77
N LYS A 17 -7.41 -4.23 5.95
CA LYS A 17 -7.43 -5.70 6.10
C LYS A 17 -6.31 -6.41 5.36
N ALA A 18 -5.61 -5.71 4.46
CA ALA A 18 -4.61 -6.32 3.60
C ALA A 18 -3.52 -7.01 4.42
N GLU A 19 -3.19 -8.22 4.01
CA GLU A 19 -2.04 -8.98 4.50
C GLU A 19 -1.19 -9.35 3.29
N TRP A 20 0.09 -9.02 3.34
CA TRP A 20 1.01 -9.31 2.24
C TRP A 20 1.98 -10.43 2.62
N PRO A 21 2.24 -11.39 1.72
CA PRO A 21 3.28 -12.38 1.92
C PRO A 21 4.62 -11.70 2.28
N ASN A 22 5.39 -12.34 3.16
CA ASN A 22 6.69 -11.83 3.64
C ASN A 22 6.65 -10.46 4.31
N SER A 23 5.46 -9.98 4.70
CA SER A 23 5.28 -8.76 5.47
C SER A 23 4.63 -9.04 6.82
N GLU A 24 5.09 -8.34 7.85
CA GLU A 24 4.43 -8.33 9.16
C GLU A 24 3.57 -7.09 9.29
N ARG A 25 2.26 -7.28 9.50
CA ARG A 25 1.30 -6.22 9.72
C ARG A 25 1.23 -5.86 11.20
N GLU A 26 1.38 -4.57 11.49
CA GLU A 26 1.24 -4.03 12.85
C GLU A 26 0.20 -2.90 12.89
N GLU A 27 -0.70 -2.96 13.86
CA GLU A 27 -1.60 -1.85 14.23
C GLU A 27 -0.94 -1.00 15.30
N ALA A 28 -0.27 0.07 14.89
CA ALA A 28 0.49 0.97 15.77
C ALA A 28 -0.33 2.22 16.11
N GLY A 29 -1.40 2.04 16.89
CA GLY A 29 -2.30 3.13 17.28
C GLY A 29 -3.10 3.65 16.09
N PRO A 30 -2.94 4.93 15.68
CA PRO A 30 -3.70 5.50 14.57
C PRO A 30 -3.19 5.07 13.18
N VAL A 31 -2.10 4.29 13.09
CA VAL A 31 -1.54 3.83 11.82
C VAL A 31 -1.51 2.31 11.73
N ILE A 32 -1.69 1.80 10.51
CA ILE A 32 -1.43 0.41 10.14
C ILE A 32 -0.16 0.41 9.31
N ARG A 33 0.86 -0.32 9.75
CA ARG A 33 2.15 -0.41 9.07
C ARG A 33 2.49 -1.85 8.74
N HIS A 34 3.27 -1.98 7.69
CA HIS A 34 3.74 -3.26 7.19
C HIS A 34 5.26 -3.25 7.17
N LEU A 35 5.87 -4.15 7.94
CA LEU A 35 7.31 -4.34 7.94
C LEU A 35 7.67 -5.32 6.82
N GLN A 36 8.73 -5.02 6.10
CA GLN A 36 9.23 -5.80 4.98
C GLN A 36 10.71 -6.10 5.14
N GLY A 37 11.13 -7.25 4.61
CA GLY A 37 12.52 -7.61 4.42
C GLY A 37 12.66 -8.98 3.77
N ASP A 38 13.85 -9.26 3.26
CA ASP A 38 14.15 -10.47 2.47
C ASP A 38 13.95 -11.77 3.25
N THR A 39 13.99 -11.71 4.58
CA THR A 39 13.73 -12.87 5.44
C THR A 39 12.85 -12.48 6.62
N ALA A 40 12.19 -13.46 7.23
CA ALA A 40 11.43 -13.24 8.46
C ALA A 40 12.27 -12.66 9.62
N ALA A 41 13.59 -12.83 9.60
CA ALA A 41 14.51 -12.38 10.64
C ALA A 41 15.06 -10.96 10.44
N VAL A 42 14.97 -10.41 9.23
CA VAL A 42 15.56 -9.11 8.88
C VAL A 42 14.47 -8.20 8.36
N ARG A 43 14.34 -7.01 8.97
CA ARG A 43 13.49 -5.93 8.48
C ARG A 43 14.38 -4.86 7.87
N GLU A 44 14.03 -4.41 6.67
CA GLU A 44 14.80 -3.39 5.93
C GLU A 44 14.01 -2.10 5.78
N SER A 45 12.69 -2.23 5.69
CA SER A 45 11.78 -1.10 5.58
C SER A 45 10.44 -1.40 6.24
N CYS A 46 9.67 -0.35 6.45
CA CYS A 46 8.24 -0.45 6.63
C CYS A 46 7.53 0.60 5.80
N PHE A 47 6.25 0.37 5.55
CA PHE A 47 5.38 1.39 5.01
C PHE A 47 4.09 1.50 5.79
N ILE A 48 3.58 2.73 5.90
CA ILE A 48 2.27 3.02 6.45
C ILE A 48 1.24 2.78 5.35
N ALA A 49 0.41 1.75 5.52
CA ALA A 49 -0.63 1.37 4.56
C ALA A 49 -1.90 2.22 4.75
N TYR A 50 -2.22 2.54 6.01
CA TYR A 50 -3.38 3.35 6.38
C TYR A 50 -3.07 4.20 7.61
N SER A 51 -3.68 5.38 7.69
CA SER A 51 -3.58 6.26 8.85
C SER A 51 -4.91 6.96 9.13
N ARG A 52 -5.36 6.94 10.39
CA ARG A 52 -6.51 7.70 10.87
C ARG A 52 -6.03 8.90 11.68
N LEU A 53 -5.74 9.99 11.00
CA LEU A 53 -5.19 11.21 11.59
C LEU A 53 -6.18 12.37 11.49
N ASP A 54 -5.97 13.36 12.33
CA ASP A 54 -6.58 14.68 12.23
C ASP A 54 -5.47 15.75 12.26
N ALA A 55 -5.88 17.02 12.11
CA ALA A 55 -4.95 18.15 12.06
C ALA A 55 -4.11 18.31 13.34
N ASP A 56 -4.61 17.85 14.50
CA ASP A 56 -3.96 18.00 15.80
C ASP A 56 -2.97 16.86 16.09
N THR A 57 -3.20 15.70 15.48
CA THR A 57 -2.42 14.48 15.72
C THR A 57 -1.39 14.16 14.64
N ALA A 58 -1.58 14.66 13.41
CA ALA A 58 -0.79 14.24 12.25
C ALA A 58 0.71 14.39 12.46
N ASP A 59 1.20 15.59 12.79
CA ASP A 59 2.64 15.86 12.88
C ASP A 59 3.33 15.02 13.97
N ARG A 60 2.65 14.84 15.10
CA ARG A 60 3.15 13.99 16.20
C ARG A 60 3.27 12.54 15.73
N VAL A 61 2.24 12.00 15.07
CA VAL A 61 2.25 10.61 14.61
C VAL A 61 3.28 10.39 13.50
N ILE A 62 3.43 11.34 12.58
CA ILE A 62 4.50 11.30 11.56
C ILE A 62 5.86 11.21 12.23
N GLN A 63 6.12 12.06 13.24
CA GLN A 63 7.37 12.04 13.98
C GLN A 63 7.58 10.70 14.73
N GLU A 64 6.54 10.14 15.34
CA GLU A 64 6.60 8.83 16.00
C GLU A 64 7.00 7.71 15.05
N GLN A 65 6.50 7.71 13.81
CA GLN A 65 6.90 6.70 12.82
C GLN A 65 8.33 6.92 12.32
N ILE A 66 8.78 8.16 12.17
CA ILE A 66 10.18 8.47 11.86
C ILE A 66 11.11 7.96 12.97
N ASP A 67 10.78 8.22 14.22
CA ASP A 67 11.59 7.83 15.37
C ASP A 67 11.60 6.30 15.53
N TYR A 68 10.47 5.65 15.25
CA TYR A 68 10.40 4.19 15.17
C TYR A 68 11.35 3.64 14.09
N GLY A 69 11.28 4.15 12.86
CA GLY A 69 12.15 3.72 11.76
C GLY A 69 13.63 3.89 12.10
N ARG A 70 13.99 5.05 12.67
CA ARG A 70 15.36 5.32 13.16
C ARG A 70 15.80 4.35 14.25
N GLY A 71 14.93 4.06 15.23
CA GLY A 71 15.21 3.13 16.31
C GLY A 71 15.47 1.71 15.84
N GLN A 72 14.79 1.30 14.77
CA GLN A 72 14.93 -0.02 14.15
C GLN A 72 16.00 -0.07 13.05
N GLY A 73 16.53 1.08 12.62
CA GLY A 73 17.47 1.18 11.49
C GLY A 73 16.83 0.88 10.13
N ILE A 74 15.52 1.09 9.98
CA ILE A 74 14.76 0.79 8.75
C ILE A 74 14.24 2.07 8.08
N LYS A 75 13.99 1.99 6.77
CA LYS A 75 13.32 3.07 6.02
C LYS A 75 11.82 3.05 6.29
N VAL A 76 11.20 4.24 6.30
CA VAL A 76 9.75 4.39 6.45
C VAL A 76 9.20 5.03 5.18
N ALA A 77 8.19 4.40 4.57
CA ALA A 77 7.41 4.98 3.49
C ALA A 77 5.97 5.22 3.95
N TRP A 78 5.26 6.13 3.29
CA TRP A 78 3.85 6.41 3.56
C TRP A 78 3.05 6.26 2.27
N LYS A 79 2.13 5.30 2.22
CA LYS A 79 1.19 5.16 1.10
C LYS A 79 0.06 6.17 1.30
N LEU A 80 0.27 7.35 0.73
CA LEU A 80 -0.63 8.49 0.82
C LEU A 80 -1.65 8.48 -0.32
N TYR A 81 -2.90 8.76 0.01
CA TYR A 81 -3.98 8.95 -0.96
C TYR A 81 -4.62 10.32 -0.77
N GLU A 82 -5.12 10.93 -1.85
CA GLU A 82 -5.68 12.29 -1.81
C GLU A 82 -6.88 12.43 -0.86
N HIS A 83 -7.58 11.33 -0.58
CA HIS A 83 -8.71 11.31 0.36
C HIS A 83 -8.31 11.08 1.82
N ASP A 84 -7.03 10.86 2.10
CA ASP A 84 -6.53 10.73 3.47
C ASP A 84 -6.71 12.03 4.26
N GLN A 85 -6.86 11.90 5.58
CA GLN A 85 -6.98 13.04 6.48
C GLN A 85 -5.68 13.21 7.31
N PRO A 86 -5.31 14.46 7.63
CA PRO A 86 -5.90 15.71 7.15
C PRO A 86 -5.60 15.97 5.66
N ALA A 87 -6.39 16.82 5.00
CA ALA A 87 -6.23 17.11 3.56
C ALA A 87 -4.86 17.70 3.18
N ASP A 88 -4.11 18.24 4.15
CA ASP A 88 -2.74 18.76 3.99
C ASP A 88 -1.66 17.72 4.37
N LEU A 89 -2.01 16.44 4.56
CA LEU A 89 -1.10 15.38 5.01
C LEU A 89 0.14 15.25 4.10
N ASN A 90 -0.02 15.43 2.78
CA ASN A 90 1.13 15.47 1.86
C ASN A 90 2.15 16.54 2.26
N ALA A 91 1.70 17.77 2.49
CA ALA A 91 2.56 18.89 2.84
C ALA A 91 3.26 18.64 4.19
N ARG A 92 2.57 18.03 5.15
CA ARG A 92 3.14 17.66 6.44
C ARG A 92 4.23 16.62 6.31
N LEU A 93 4.00 15.54 5.54
CA LEU A 93 5.01 14.53 5.27
C LEU A 93 6.28 15.14 4.67
N LEU A 94 6.13 16.01 3.66
CA LEU A 94 7.26 16.72 3.05
C LEU A 94 8.02 17.61 4.05
N LEU A 95 7.31 18.32 4.94
CA LEU A 95 7.92 19.14 5.99
C LEU A 95 8.71 18.31 7.01
N HIS A 96 8.30 17.06 7.25
CA HIS A 96 9.00 16.10 8.10
C HIS A 96 10.15 15.36 7.39
N GLY A 97 10.43 15.69 6.13
CA GLY A 97 11.57 15.17 5.37
C GLY A 97 11.29 13.90 4.59
N PHE A 98 10.03 13.54 4.37
CA PHE A 98 9.67 12.56 3.34
C PHE A 98 9.89 13.17 1.95
N THR A 99 10.16 12.31 0.97
CA THR A 99 10.19 12.67 -0.45
C THR A 99 8.97 12.05 -1.11
N GLY A 100 8.25 12.83 -1.92
CA GLY A 100 7.13 12.32 -2.70
C GLY A 100 7.61 11.65 -3.99
N ASP A 101 6.96 10.53 -4.34
CA ASP A 101 7.11 9.87 -5.65
C ASP A 101 6.12 10.46 -6.66
N GLU A 102 6.18 9.98 -7.91
CA GLU A 102 5.22 10.37 -8.95
C GLU A 102 3.78 9.97 -8.55
N PRO A 103 2.78 10.84 -8.76
CA PRO A 103 1.39 10.49 -8.46
C PRO A 103 0.89 9.33 -9.33
N GLU A 104 0.22 8.38 -8.68
CA GLU A 104 -0.47 7.26 -9.33
C GLU A 104 -1.98 7.36 -9.11
N SER A 105 -2.76 6.75 -10.00
CA SER A 105 -4.23 6.72 -9.89
C SER A 105 -4.73 5.30 -9.67
N ILE A 106 -5.64 5.14 -8.70
CA ILE A 106 -6.42 3.90 -8.58
C ILE A 106 -7.45 3.89 -9.71
N MET A 107 -7.49 2.79 -10.48
CA MET A 107 -8.55 2.54 -11.43
C MET A 107 -9.49 1.46 -10.91
N ALA A 108 -10.78 1.66 -11.08
CA ALA A 108 -11.80 0.65 -10.81
C ALA A 108 -12.65 0.44 -12.05
N LEU A 109 -12.98 -0.82 -12.32
CA LEU A 109 -13.90 -1.23 -13.39
C LEU A 109 -15.03 -2.03 -12.78
N ASP A 110 -16.27 -1.56 -12.96
CA ASP A 110 -17.43 -2.39 -12.66
C ASP A 110 -17.49 -3.52 -13.69
N LEU A 111 -17.37 -4.77 -13.23
CA LEU A 111 -17.41 -5.95 -14.11
C LEU A 111 -18.78 -6.11 -14.80
N GLY A 112 -19.86 -5.59 -14.23
CA GLY A 112 -21.18 -5.54 -14.88
C GLY A 112 -21.26 -4.55 -16.05
N GLU A 113 -20.35 -3.57 -16.09
CA GLU A 113 -20.21 -2.57 -17.16
C GLU A 113 -18.97 -2.81 -18.02
N ALA A 114 -18.23 -3.89 -17.77
CA ALA A 114 -17.00 -4.18 -18.49
C ALA A 114 -17.26 -4.35 -20.00
N PRO A 115 -16.42 -3.77 -20.88
CA PRO A 115 -16.53 -3.97 -22.31
C PRO A 115 -16.53 -5.45 -22.68
N ALA A 116 -17.40 -5.85 -23.60
CA ALA A 116 -17.52 -7.25 -24.05
C ALA A 116 -16.20 -7.84 -24.57
N ALA A 117 -15.28 -6.99 -25.05
CA ALA A 117 -13.94 -7.39 -25.46
C ALA A 117 -13.10 -7.98 -24.31
N LEU A 118 -13.28 -7.48 -23.08
CA LEU A 118 -12.60 -8.00 -21.88
C LEU A 118 -13.23 -9.28 -21.33
N LEU A 119 -14.46 -9.60 -21.77
CA LEU A 119 -15.21 -10.77 -21.35
C LEU A 119 -15.16 -11.93 -22.37
N GLN A 120 -14.31 -11.80 -23.41
CA GLN A 120 -14.12 -12.87 -24.38
C GLN A 120 -13.47 -14.09 -23.70
N PRO A 121 -13.77 -15.32 -24.16
CA PRO A 121 -13.12 -16.51 -23.65
C PRO A 121 -11.60 -16.40 -23.76
N VAL A 122 -10.90 -16.79 -22.68
CA VAL A 122 -9.45 -16.86 -22.70
C VAL A 122 -9.01 -18.06 -23.54
N HIS A 123 -8.15 -17.81 -24.53
CA HIS A 123 -7.54 -18.86 -25.36
C HIS A 123 -6.13 -19.25 -24.91
N MET A 124 -5.53 -18.46 -24.02
CA MET A 124 -4.23 -18.73 -23.40
C MET A 124 -4.39 -19.68 -22.21
N ASP A 125 -3.32 -20.44 -21.93
CA ASP A 125 -3.26 -21.30 -20.76
C ASP A 125 -3.00 -20.45 -19.50
N ILE A 126 -4.03 -20.24 -18.68
CA ILE A 126 -3.93 -19.55 -17.40
C ILE A 126 -3.75 -20.58 -16.30
N ARG A 127 -2.63 -20.49 -15.58
CA ARG A 127 -2.32 -21.37 -14.45
C ARG A 127 -2.09 -20.55 -13.19
N ARG A 128 -2.60 -21.05 -12.07
CA ARG A 128 -2.31 -20.49 -10.76
C ARG A 128 -0.90 -20.89 -10.35
N ILE A 129 -0.11 -19.93 -9.88
CA ILE A 129 1.20 -20.21 -9.30
C ILE A 129 0.99 -20.85 -7.92
N HIS A 130 1.52 -22.05 -7.75
CA HIS A 130 1.53 -22.80 -6.50
C HIS A 130 2.93 -23.15 -6.02
N ASP A 131 3.93 -23.03 -6.90
CA ASP A 131 5.33 -23.31 -6.64
C ASP A 131 6.12 -22.00 -6.71
N PRO A 132 6.85 -21.60 -5.66
CA PRO A 132 7.72 -20.43 -5.68
C PRO A 132 8.73 -20.42 -6.84
N GLU A 133 9.15 -21.58 -7.36
CA GLU A 133 10.08 -21.63 -8.50
C GLU A 133 9.49 -20.97 -9.76
N LEU A 134 8.16 -20.99 -9.92
CA LEU A 134 7.46 -20.36 -11.04
C LEU A 134 7.40 -18.83 -10.93
N LEU A 135 7.80 -18.23 -9.81
CA LEU A 135 7.93 -16.77 -9.71
C LEU A 135 9.04 -16.24 -10.61
N SER A 136 10.06 -17.05 -10.89
CA SER A 136 11.14 -16.66 -11.81
C SER A 136 10.64 -16.36 -13.23
N ASP A 137 9.59 -17.04 -13.70
CA ASP A 137 8.94 -16.76 -14.97
C ASP A 137 8.22 -15.39 -14.96
N VAL A 138 7.70 -14.96 -13.81
CA VAL A 138 7.05 -13.64 -13.64
C VAL A 138 8.11 -12.54 -13.62
N GLU A 139 9.17 -12.73 -12.84
CA GLU A 139 10.29 -11.78 -12.74
C GLU A 139 10.93 -11.52 -14.11
N ALA A 140 11.07 -12.56 -14.93
CA ALA A 140 11.61 -12.44 -16.29
C ALA A 140 10.76 -11.53 -17.20
N VAL A 141 9.44 -11.45 -16.98
CA VAL A 141 8.55 -10.55 -17.74
C VAL A 141 8.62 -9.12 -17.21
N GLU A 142 8.69 -8.93 -15.90
CA GLU A 142 8.76 -7.59 -15.29
C GLU A 142 10.07 -6.85 -15.63
N GLN A 143 11.14 -7.58 -15.92
CA GLN A 143 12.45 -7.02 -16.25
C GLN A 143 12.71 -6.86 -17.77
N ALA A 144 11.79 -7.31 -18.63
CA ALA A 144 11.93 -7.29 -20.09
C ALA A 144 11.53 -5.95 -20.72
#